data_AF-A0A6M1ZSD5-F1
#
_entry.id   AF-A0A6M1ZSD5-F1
#
_cell.length_a   1.000
_cell.length_b   1.000
_cell.length_c   1.000
_cell.angle_alpha   90.00
_cell.angle_beta   90.00
_cell.angle_gamma   90.00
#
_symmetry.space_group_name_H-M   'P 1'
#
loop_
_entity.id
_entity.type
_entity.pdbx_description
1 polymer ?
#
loop_
_entity_poly.entity_id
_entity_poly.type
_entity_poly.pdbx_seq_one_letter_code
_entity_poly.pdbx_strand_id
1 'polypeptide(L)'
;MKFIFTLFILGGLAVGGWYVWDSQPSIRNFIQDKFDGGEFRTLEIRHTAEQIMGAHKQQLLKNSEYTFLEPKLQFYPYLLMEVKYCKDNHTTGEGVLLWGLTDGEMVVDTLTWQKTHGFEDCLLAKAEKNDFNVIKTIVESGGSLDREKLYQKFKVESDILDDWIESCRAKKLIALSGNKLRLHFQDPRLEVTPVTRLEEWLVTIPAKYSVQAKKNYSTAQIKKLTHIVFGNDFAIRKMKEVFLPVYSISIQNPDGSTLTTHWNALNGKRFEDSASQ
;
A
#
# COMPACT_ATOMS: atom_id res chain seq x y z
N MET A 1 -2.46 -14.89 -52.29
CA MET A 1 -3.85 -15.35 -52.00
C MET A 1 -4.20 -15.39 -50.51
N LYS A 2 -3.41 -16.01 -49.62
CA LYS A 2 -3.73 -16.11 -48.17
C LYS A 2 -3.94 -14.74 -47.47
N PHE A 3 -3.18 -13.72 -47.86
CA PHE A 3 -3.30 -12.37 -47.28
C PHE A 3 -4.63 -11.68 -47.62
N ILE A 4 -5.09 -11.79 -48.86
CA ILE A 4 -6.36 -11.21 -49.32
C ILE A 4 -7.53 -11.88 -48.60
N PHE A 5 -7.49 -13.21 -48.45
CA PHE A 5 -8.51 -13.94 -47.70
C PHE A 5 -8.58 -13.54 -46.23
N THR A 6 -7.42 -13.29 -45.60
CA THR A 6 -7.34 -12.82 -44.21
C THR A 6 -7.94 -11.41 -44.05
N LEU A 7 -7.68 -10.52 -45.01
CA LEU A 7 -8.28 -9.18 -45.04
C LEU A 7 -9.80 -9.22 -45.21
N PHE A 8 -10.33 -10.12 -46.04
CA PHE A 8 -11.78 -10.30 -46.19
C PHE A 8 -12.43 -10.81 -44.90
N ILE A 9 -11.80 -11.75 -44.19
CA ILE A 9 -12.30 -12.23 -42.89
C ILE A 9 -12.28 -11.10 -41.85
N LEU A 10 -11.19 -10.34 -41.76
CA LEU A 10 -11.10 -9.21 -40.84
C LEU A 10 -12.13 -8.11 -41.16
N GLY A 11 -12.33 -7.82 -42.45
CA GLY A 11 -13.36 -6.88 -42.89
C GLY A 11 -14.77 -7.35 -42.54
N GLY A 12 -15.07 -8.64 -42.76
CA GLY A 12 -16.35 -9.23 -42.39
C GLY A 12 -16.60 -9.21 -40.87
N LEU A 13 -15.56 -9.47 -40.07
CA LEU A 13 -15.63 -9.38 -38.61
C LEU A 13 -15.82 -7.94 -38.12
N ALA A 14 -15.17 -6.96 -38.76
CA ALA A 14 -15.32 -5.55 -38.40
C ALA A 14 -16.74 -5.03 -38.72
N VAL A 15 -17.27 -5.36 -39.90
CA VAL A 15 -18.63 -4.98 -40.31
C VAL A 15 -19.68 -5.70 -39.45
N GLY A 16 -19.49 -7.00 -39.21
CA GLY A 16 -20.37 -7.78 -38.34
C GLY A 16 -20.35 -7.28 -36.90
N GLY A 17 -19.17 -6.96 -36.36
CA GLY A 17 -19.02 -6.37 -35.02
C GLY A 17 -19.69 -5.01 -34.90
N TRP A 18 -19.55 -4.15 -35.92
CA TRP A 18 -20.20 -2.84 -35.96
C TRP A 18 -21.73 -2.96 -36.03
N TYR A 19 -22.25 -3.85 -36.88
CA TYR A 19 -23.69 -4.07 -37.01
C TYR A 19 -24.32 -4.63 -35.73
N VAL A 20 -23.66 -5.60 -35.08
CA VAL A 20 -24.11 -6.16 -33.79
C VAL A 20 -24.08 -5.11 -32.68
N TRP A 21 -23.05 -4.25 -32.66
CA TRP A 21 -22.93 -3.18 -31.67
C TRP A 21 -24.06 -2.14 -31.75
N ASP A 22 -24.49 -1.79 -32.96
CA ASP A 22 -25.54 -0.79 -33.19
C ASP A 22 -26.95 -1.39 -33.08
N SER A 23 -27.15 -2.62 -33.59
CA SER A 23 -28.48 -3.24 -33.69
C SER A 23 -28.94 -3.95 -32.42
N GLN A 24 -28.03 -4.29 -31.48
CA GLN A 24 -28.37 -4.99 -30.24
C GLN A 24 -27.88 -4.23 -28.99
N PRO A 25 -28.69 -3.30 -28.45
CA PRO A 25 -28.41 -2.58 -27.21
C PRO A 25 -28.15 -3.51 -26.02
N SER A 26 -28.73 -4.71 -26.00
CA SER A 26 -28.51 -5.72 -24.96
C SER A 26 -27.08 -6.28 -24.96
N ILE A 27 -26.46 -6.46 -26.13
CA ILE A 27 -25.06 -6.90 -26.24
C ILE A 27 -24.11 -5.78 -25.88
N ARG A 28 -24.41 -4.55 -26.32
CA ARG A 28 -23.67 -3.35 -25.91
C ARG A 28 -23.71 -3.20 -24.39
N ASN A 29 -24.88 -3.27 -23.77
CA ASN A 29 -25.02 -3.15 -22.31
C ASN A 29 -24.38 -4.34 -21.57
N PHE A 30 -24.44 -5.56 -22.11
CA PHE A 30 -23.74 -6.70 -21.52
C PHE A 30 -22.22 -6.58 -21.60
N ILE A 31 -21.68 -6.14 -22.73
CA ILE A 31 -20.24 -5.88 -22.89
C ILE A 31 -19.84 -4.72 -21.99
N GLN A 32 -20.62 -3.64 -21.97
CA GLN A 32 -20.37 -2.44 -21.18
C GLN A 32 -20.50 -2.73 -19.68
N ASP A 33 -21.48 -3.49 -19.20
CA ASP A 33 -21.56 -3.91 -17.79
C ASP A 33 -20.50 -4.95 -17.43
N LYS A 34 -20.00 -5.75 -18.38
CA LYS A 34 -18.89 -6.70 -18.14
C LYS A 34 -17.51 -6.01 -18.19
N PHE A 35 -17.39 -4.88 -18.89
CA PHE A 35 -16.18 -4.04 -18.92
C PHE A 35 -16.17 -2.99 -17.81
N ASP A 36 -17.31 -2.38 -17.49
CA ASP A 36 -17.48 -1.27 -16.54
C ASP A 36 -17.92 -1.76 -15.14
N GLY A 37 -18.48 -2.96 -15.02
CA GLY A 37 -19.05 -3.53 -13.79
C GLY A 37 -18.14 -4.54 -13.10
N GLY A 38 -16.83 -4.28 -13.05
CA GLY A 38 -15.94 -5.11 -12.24
C GLY A 38 -16.38 -5.12 -10.78
N GLU A 39 -16.43 -6.29 -10.14
CA GLU A 39 -16.52 -6.37 -8.69
C GLU A 39 -15.10 -6.28 -8.11
N PHE A 40 -14.93 -5.53 -7.02
CA PHE A 40 -13.66 -5.54 -6.29
C PHE A 40 -13.88 -5.82 -4.81
N ARG A 41 -12.84 -6.35 -4.17
CA ARG A 41 -12.87 -6.72 -2.75
C ARG A 41 -12.46 -5.53 -1.92
N THR A 42 -13.23 -5.20 -0.90
CA THR A 42 -12.92 -4.13 0.02
C THR A 42 -13.06 -4.61 1.45
N LEU A 43 -12.36 -3.96 2.38
CA LEU A 43 -12.62 -4.12 3.79
C LEU A 43 -14.02 -3.57 4.10
N GLU A 44 -14.73 -4.23 5.01
CA GLU A 44 -16.09 -3.86 5.36
C GLU A 44 -16.17 -2.43 5.94
N ILE A 45 -17.12 -1.65 5.46
CA ILE A 45 -17.43 -0.32 6.02
C ILE A 45 -18.16 -0.54 7.35
N ARG A 46 -17.59 -0.05 8.46
CA ARG A 46 -18.17 -0.17 9.81
C ARG A 46 -18.66 1.14 10.38
N HIS A 47 -18.09 2.25 9.92
CA HIS A 47 -18.48 3.60 10.31
C HIS A 47 -18.98 4.35 9.11
N THR A 48 -20.17 4.94 9.17
CA THR A 48 -20.66 5.84 8.12
C THR A 48 -20.01 7.21 8.21
N ALA A 49 -20.09 8.01 7.16
CA ALA A 49 -19.57 9.38 7.17
C ALA A 49 -20.23 10.21 8.28
N GLU A 50 -21.54 10.08 8.48
CA GLU A 50 -22.31 10.82 9.49
C GLU A 50 -21.85 10.45 10.91
N GLN A 51 -21.55 9.18 11.16
CA GLN A 51 -21.03 8.72 12.45
C GLN A 51 -19.65 9.33 12.73
N ILE A 52 -18.76 9.35 11.73
CA ILE A 52 -17.44 9.96 11.86
C ILE A 52 -17.55 11.47 12.07
N MET A 53 -18.36 12.15 11.24
CA MET A 53 -18.61 13.59 11.36
C MET A 53 -19.21 13.96 12.72
N GLY A 54 -20.11 13.14 13.25
CA GLY A 54 -20.71 13.31 14.57
C GLY A 54 -19.70 13.11 15.70
N ALA A 55 -18.93 12.03 15.66
CA ALA A 55 -17.92 11.71 16.68
C ALA A 55 -16.79 12.75 16.74
N HIS A 56 -16.40 13.31 15.60
CA HIS A 56 -15.29 14.27 15.48
C HIS A 56 -15.75 15.71 15.24
N LYS A 57 -17.03 16.02 15.50
CA LYS A 57 -17.64 17.32 15.18
C LYS A 57 -16.86 18.49 15.78
N GLN A 58 -16.40 18.37 17.04
CA GLN A 58 -15.65 19.43 17.72
C GLN A 58 -14.25 19.66 17.12
N GLN A 59 -13.63 18.60 16.59
CA GLN A 59 -12.33 18.70 15.92
C GLN A 59 -12.48 19.28 14.51
N LEU A 60 -13.56 18.90 13.81
CA LEU A 60 -13.84 19.26 12.44
C LEU A 60 -14.41 20.69 12.33
N LEU A 61 -15.43 21.01 13.12
CA LEU A 61 -16.07 22.32 13.17
C LEU A 61 -15.58 23.09 14.39
N LYS A 62 -14.71 24.09 14.18
CA LYS A 62 -14.18 24.92 15.28
C LYS A 62 -15.27 25.81 15.89
N ASN A 63 -16.19 26.31 15.09
CA ASN A 63 -17.32 27.14 15.50
C ASN A 63 -18.55 26.89 14.59
N SER A 64 -19.64 27.62 14.83
CA SER A 64 -20.92 27.48 14.09
C SER A 64 -20.90 28.00 12.64
N GLU A 65 -19.84 28.69 12.23
CA GLU A 65 -19.70 29.24 10.87
C GLU A 65 -19.10 28.22 9.88
N TYR A 66 -18.54 27.12 10.39
CA TYR A 66 -18.03 26.03 9.56
C TYR A 66 -19.18 25.13 9.12
N THR A 67 -19.21 24.79 7.83
CA THR A 67 -20.24 23.92 7.25
C THR A 67 -19.62 22.67 6.65
N PHE A 68 -20.21 21.51 6.94
CA PHE A 68 -19.83 20.26 6.29
C PHE A 68 -20.30 20.25 4.83
N LEU A 69 -19.43 19.78 3.94
CA LEU A 69 -19.78 19.45 2.57
C LEU A 69 -20.10 17.96 2.45
N GLU A 70 -20.66 17.55 1.32
CA GLU A 70 -20.99 16.15 1.04
C GLU A 70 -19.72 15.27 1.09
N PRO A 71 -19.70 14.23 1.93
CA PRO A 71 -18.54 13.35 2.05
C PRO A 71 -18.41 12.47 0.81
N LYS A 72 -17.16 12.24 0.37
CA LYS A 72 -16.87 11.37 -0.77
C LYS A 72 -16.22 10.07 -0.30
N LEU A 73 -16.74 8.93 -0.74
CA LEU A 73 -16.13 7.63 -0.46
C LEU A 73 -15.06 7.32 -1.52
N GLN A 74 -13.85 7.07 -1.06
CA GLN A 74 -12.69 6.67 -1.86
C GLN A 74 -12.17 5.31 -1.42
N PHE A 75 -11.58 4.57 -2.35
CA PHE A 75 -11.09 3.21 -2.13
C PHE A 75 -9.58 3.16 -2.37
N TYR A 76 -8.83 2.95 -1.30
CA TYR A 76 -7.37 2.90 -1.33
C TYR A 76 -6.87 1.48 -1.58
N PRO A 77 -6.03 1.24 -2.58
CA PRO A 77 -5.58 -0.10 -2.93
C PRO A 77 -4.52 -0.65 -1.97
N TYR A 78 -4.72 -1.89 -1.53
CA TYR A 78 -3.80 -2.67 -0.72
C TYR A 78 -3.58 -4.07 -1.35
N LEU A 79 -2.42 -4.64 -1.11
CA LEU A 79 -2.09 -6.01 -1.44
C LEU A 79 -2.24 -6.89 -0.19
N LEU A 80 -3.25 -7.76 -0.21
CA LEU A 80 -3.43 -8.80 0.79
C LEU A 80 -2.66 -10.05 0.36
N MET A 81 -1.76 -10.53 1.22
CA MET A 81 -0.94 -11.71 0.96
C MET A 81 -1.18 -12.76 2.04
N GLU A 82 -1.49 -13.99 1.64
CA GLU A 82 -1.49 -15.15 2.54
C GLU A 82 -0.06 -15.70 2.55
N VAL A 83 0.54 -15.82 3.74
CA VAL A 83 1.98 -16.08 3.89
C VAL A 83 2.27 -17.27 4.80
N LYS A 84 3.43 -17.90 4.58
CA LYS A 84 4.07 -18.82 5.51
C LYS A 84 5.44 -18.30 5.88
N TYR A 85 5.83 -18.51 7.13
CA TYR A 85 7.13 -18.07 7.62
C TYR A 85 7.64 -18.99 8.74
N CYS A 86 8.95 -19.00 8.96
CA CYS A 86 9.54 -19.65 10.13
C CYS A 86 9.54 -18.70 11.33
N LYS A 87 9.12 -19.19 12.49
CA LYS A 87 9.25 -18.50 13.78
C LYS A 87 10.60 -18.82 14.41
N ASP A 88 11.02 -18.02 15.38
CA ASP A 88 12.32 -18.15 16.08
C ASP A 88 12.53 -19.51 16.77
N ASN A 89 11.47 -20.28 16.99
CA ASN A 89 11.50 -21.62 17.59
C ASN A 89 11.47 -22.76 16.55
N HIS A 90 11.85 -22.50 15.29
CA HIS A 90 11.80 -23.45 14.18
C HIS A 90 10.41 -24.02 13.89
N THR A 91 9.34 -23.34 14.33
CA THR A 91 7.97 -23.72 13.96
C THR A 91 7.50 -22.89 12.76
N THR A 92 6.67 -23.51 11.92
CA THR A 92 6.06 -22.82 10.78
C THR A 92 4.84 -22.02 11.25
N GLY A 93 4.83 -20.73 10.95
CA GLY A 93 3.68 -19.86 11.05
C GLY A 93 2.95 -19.72 9.71
N GLU A 94 1.64 -19.53 9.78
CA GLU A 94 0.84 -19.01 8.68
C GLU A 94 0.22 -17.67 9.12
N GLY A 95 -0.01 -16.78 8.17
CA GLY A 95 -0.58 -15.46 8.47
C GLY A 95 -1.04 -14.72 7.22
N VAL A 96 -1.48 -13.49 7.44
CA VAL A 96 -1.82 -12.56 6.37
C VAL A 96 -1.00 -11.29 6.51
N LEU A 97 -0.63 -10.69 5.38
CA LEU A 97 -0.01 -9.38 5.30
C LEU A 97 -0.91 -8.46 4.50
N LEU A 98 -1.09 -7.23 4.98
CA LEU A 98 -1.76 -6.17 4.25
C LEU A 98 -0.77 -5.04 3.97
N TRP A 99 -0.51 -4.76 2.70
CA TRP A 99 0.52 -3.81 2.27
C TRP A 99 -0.08 -2.72 1.39
N GLY A 100 0.19 -1.45 1.69
CA GLY A 100 -0.34 -0.32 0.92
C GLY A 100 0.30 -0.22 -0.46
N LEU A 101 -0.52 -0.10 -1.51
CA LEU A 101 -0.05 0.14 -2.88
C LEU A 101 0.10 1.63 -3.19
N THR A 102 -0.33 2.51 -2.28
CA THR A 102 -0.20 3.97 -2.36
C THR A 102 1.02 4.47 -1.62
N ASP A 103 1.27 3.97 -0.41
CA ASP A 103 2.35 4.43 0.47
C ASP A 103 3.48 3.40 0.62
N GLY A 104 3.33 2.17 0.11
CA GLY A 104 4.40 1.18 0.20
C GLY A 104 4.70 0.72 1.63
N GLU A 105 3.82 1.01 2.59
CA GLU A 105 3.96 0.60 3.98
C GLU A 105 3.09 -0.62 4.31
N MET A 106 3.55 -1.44 5.24
CA MET A 106 2.83 -2.61 5.74
C MET A 106 1.91 -2.21 6.89
N VAL A 107 0.65 -2.63 6.85
CA VAL A 107 -0.26 -2.51 8.00
C VAL A 107 0.11 -3.57 9.03
N VAL A 108 0.38 -3.16 10.26
CA VAL A 108 0.68 -4.03 11.39
C VAL A 108 -0.60 -4.48 12.10
N ASP A 109 -1.56 -3.56 12.24
CA ASP A 109 -2.81 -3.81 12.98
C ASP A 109 -3.96 -3.02 12.35
N THR A 110 -5.04 -3.70 11.94
CA THR A 110 -6.18 -3.06 11.25
C THR A 110 -7.14 -2.34 12.20
N LEU A 111 -7.15 -2.68 13.50
CA LEU A 111 -7.99 -1.99 14.49
C LEU A 111 -7.43 -0.59 14.77
N THR A 112 -6.11 -0.49 14.93
CA THR A 112 -5.42 0.79 15.14
C THR A 112 -5.06 1.52 13.86
N TRP A 113 -5.04 0.79 12.73
CA TRP A 113 -4.44 1.22 11.47
C TRP A 113 -2.96 1.59 11.57
N GLN A 114 -2.26 0.95 12.51
CA GLN A 114 -0.82 1.14 12.66
C GLN A 114 -0.10 0.56 11.44
N LYS A 115 0.76 1.37 10.83
CA LYS A 115 1.63 0.98 9.71
C LYS A 115 3.09 0.95 10.13
N THR A 116 3.89 0.20 9.38
CA THR A 116 5.36 0.34 9.40
C THR A 116 5.77 1.75 8.99
N HIS A 117 7.05 2.04 9.14
CA HIS A 117 7.62 3.30 8.68
C HIS A 117 9.05 3.09 8.20
N GLY A 118 9.32 3.51 6.96
CA GLY A 118 10.61 3.42 6.28
C GLY A 118 10.67 2.33 5.20
N PHE A 119 9.62 1.53 5.02
CA PHE A 119 9.56 0.61 3.89
C PHE A 119 9.30 1.34 2.58
N GLU A 120 8.55 2.43 2.59
CA GLU A 120 8.38 3.33 1.43
C GLU A 120 9.75 3.85 0.97
N ASP A 121 10.54 4.40 1.91
CA ASP A 121 11.88 4.93 1.65
C ASP A 121 12.80 3.86 1.05
N CYS A 122 12.78 2.66 1.63
CA CYS A 122 13.56 1.52 1.13
C CYS A 122 13.12 1.10 -0.28
N LEU A 123 11.83 1.17 -0.58
CA LEU A 123 11.29 0.84 -1.89
C LEU A 123 11.68 1.88 -2.94
N LEU A 124 11.59 3.16 -2.60
CA LEU A 124 12.03 4.29 -3.45
C LEU A 124 13.54 4.20 -3.74
N ALA A 125 14.33 3.89 -2.73
CA ALA A 125 15.78 3.73 -2.82
C ALA A 125 16.23 2.42 -3.50
N LYS A 126 15.28 1.52 -3.82
CA LYS A 126 15.56 0.18 -4.37
C LYS A 126 16.54 -0.60 -3.48
N ALA A 127 16.26 -0.58 -2.18
CA ALA A 127 17.03 -1.30 -1.18
C ALA A 127 17.08 -2.82 -1.50
N GLU A 128 18.24 -3.40 -1.29
CA GLU A 128 18.54 -4.81 -1.50
C GLU A 128 18.71 -5.53 -0.16
N LYS A 129 18.88 -6.86 -0.22
CA LYS A 129 19.02 -7.71 0.98
C LYS A 129 20.13 -7.23 1.91
N ASN A 130 21.26 -6.83 1.35
CA ASN A 130 22.39 -6.36 2.13
C ASN A 130 22.12 -4.99 2.78
N ASP A 131 21.38 -4.10 2.09
CA ASP A 131 20.98 -2.83 2.68
C ASP A 131 20.06 -3.06 3.89
N PHE A 132 19.11 -3.99 3.78
CA PHE A 132 18.22 -4.34 4.89
C PHE A 132 18.97 -4.96 6.08
N ASN A 133 20.00 -5.77 5.85
CA ASN A 133 20.84 -6.29 6.92
C ASN A 133 21.48 -5.16 7.72
N VAL A 134 22.09 -4.18 7.03
CA VAL A 134 22.71 -3.01 7.65
C VAL A 134 21.66 -2.17 8.38
N ILE A 135 20.54 -1.85 7.72
CA ILE A 135 19.45 -1.03 8.28
C ILE A 135 18.89 -1.67 9.55
N LYS A 136 18.50 -2.95 9.52
CA LYS A 136 17.95 -3.65 10.69
C LYS A 136 18.94 -3.64 11.85
N THR A 137 20.22 -3.86 11.56
CA THR A 137 21.27 -3.83 12.59
C THR A 137 21.41 -2.45 13.25
N ILE A 138 21.26 -1.37 12.48
CA ILE A 138 21.28 -0.01 13.03
C ILE A 138 20.00 0.27 13.84
N VAL A 139 18.82 -0.17 13.36
CA VAL A 139 17.54 -0.06 14.10
C VAL A 139 17.64 -0.76 15.45
N GLU A 140 18.07 -2.02 15.47
CA GLU A 140 18.26 -2.83 16.69
C GLU A 140 19.24 -2.20 17.68
N SER A 141 20.14 -1.33 17.20
CA SER A 141 21.12 -0.61 18.02
C SER A 141 20.62 0.78 18.49
N GLY A 142 19.34 1.11 18.29
CA GLY A 142 18.76 2.39 18.68
C GLY A 142 18.90 3.50 17.62
N GLY A 143 19.09 3.15 16.35
CA GLY A 143 19.10 4.09 15.22
C GLY A 143 20.46 4.72 14.89
N SER A 144 21.51 4.42 15.65
CA SER A 144 22.89 4.76 15.32
C SER A 144 23.86 3.68 15.79
N LEU A 145 24.91 3.40 15.01
CA LEU A 145 25.88 2.35 15.30
C LEU A 145 27.28 2.75 14.84
N ASP A 146 28.30 2.38 15.61
CA ASP A 146 29.69 2.54 15.21
C ASP A 146 30.06 1.47 14.16
N ARG A 147 30.85 1.83 13.15
CA ARG A 147 31.26 0.93 12.06
C ARG A 147 31.93 -0.35 12.59
N GLU A 148 32.76 -0.22 13.64
CA GLU A 148 33.42 -1.34 14.33
C GLU A 148 32.43 -2.38 14.88
N LYS A 149 31.32 -1.94 15.47
CA LYS A 149 30.28 -2.83 15.99
C LYS A 149 29.54 -3.53 14.86
N LEU A 150 29.40 -2.89 13.71
CA LEU A 150 28.83 -3.51 12.51
C LEU A 150 29.71 -4.68 12.02
N TYR A 151 31.03 -4.48 11.92
CA TYR A 151 31.96 -5.56 11.54
C TYR A 151 31.92 -6.75 12.51
N GLN A 152 31.91 -6.46 13.81
CA GLN A 152 31.84 -7.50 14.85
C GLN A 152 30.57 -8.36 14.73
N LYS A 153 29.45 -7.75 14.33
CA LYS A 153 28.17 -8.44 14.21
C LYS A 153 28.06 -9.32 12.96
N PHE A 154 28.50 -8.83 11.80
CA PHE A 154 28.32 -9.58 10.54
C PHE A 154 29.35 -10.68 10.31
N LYS A 155 30.53 -10.63 10.95
CA LYS A 155 31.63 -11.61 10.74
C LYS A 155 31.95 -11.82 9.25
N VAL A 156 31.80 -10.77 8.44
CA VAL A 156 32.17 -10.74 7.03
C VAL A 156 33.48 -9.98 6.85
N GLU A 157 34.14 -10.18 5.71
CA GLU A 157 35.33 -9.42 5.32
C GLU A 157 35.04 -7.92 5.29
N SER A 158 36.02 -7.10 5.68
CA SER A 158 35.86 -5.64 5.79
C SER A 158 35.38 -5.02 4.49
N ASP A 159 35.96 -5.45 3.38
CA ASP A 159 35.74 -4.86 2.07
C ASP A 159 34.31 -5.11 1.58
N ILE A 160 33.76 -6.29 1.89
CA ILE A 160 32.36 -6.64 1.56
C ILE A 160 31.38 -5.77 2.36
N LEU A 161 31.63 -5.57 3.65
CA LEU A 161 30.75 -4.72 4.47
C LEU A 161 30.84 -3.25 4.06
N ASP A 162 32.00 -2.81 3.60
CA ASP A 162 32.23 -1.47 3.10
C ASP A 162 31.41 -1.19 1.85
N ASP A 163 31.35 -2.15 0.93
CA ASP A 163 30.47 -2.07 -0.23
C ASP A 163 28.99 -1.96 0.17
N TRP A 164 28.57 -2.66 1.24
CA TRP A 164 27.18 -2.59 1.71
C TRP A 164 26.87 -1.23 2.35
N ILE A 165 27.79 -0.70 3.16
CA ILE A 165 27.68 0.64 3.75
C ILE A 165 27.64 1.69 2.64
N GLU A 166 28.51 1.58 1.65
CA GLU A 166 28.57 2.52 0.53
C GLU A 166 27.30 2.45 -0.33
N SER A 167 26.77 1.25 -0.59
CA SER A 167 25.46 1.06 -1.23
C SER A 167 24.36 1.78 -0.46
N CYS A 168 24.27 1.57 0.86
CA CYS A 168 23.28 2.24 1.70
C CYS A 168 23.42 3.76 1.66
N ARG A 169 24.66 4.27 1.67
CA ARG A 169 24.97 5.70 1.60
C ARG A 169 24.57 6.31 0.26
N ALA A 170 24.95 5.66 -0.84
CA ALA A 170 24.61 6.08 -2.20
C ALA A 170 23.08 6.12 -2.40
N LYS A 171 22.38 5.18 -1.77
CA LYS A 171 20.90 5.09 -1.74
C LYS A 171 20.25 6.04 -0.73
N LYS A 172 21.03 6.82 0.03
CA LYS A 172 20.57 7.74 1.10
C LYS A 172 19.75 7.07 2.20
N LEU A 173 19.99 5.79 2.45
CA LEU A 173 19.35 5.04 3.53
C LEU A 173 20.05 5.31 4.87
N ILE A 174 21.35 5.63 4.82
CA ILE A 174 22.18 5.95 5.98
C ILE A 174 23.01 7.22 5.77
N ALA A 175 23.32 7.88 6.89
CA ALA A 175 24.29 8.97 6.99
C ALA A 175 25.55 8.48 7.72
N LEU A 176 26.71 8.94 7.25
CA LEU A 176 27.99 8.78 7.94
C LEU A 176 28.38 10.09 8.62
N SER A 177 28.69 10.02 9.92
CA SER A 177 29.26 11.13 10.69
C SER A 177 30.50 10.63 11.43
N GLY A 178 31.66 10.74 10.79
CA GLY A 178 32.90 10.11 11.28
C GLY A 178 32.80 8.58 11.22
N ASN A 179 33.00 7.92 12.36
CA ASN A 179 32.87 6.45 12.48
C ASN A 179 31.43 5.97 12.76
N LYS A 180 30.47 6.90 12.87
CA LYS A 180 29.08 6.58 13.22
C LYS A 180 28.19 6.51 11.98
N LEU A 181 27.41 5.45 11.92
CA LEU A 181 26.32 5.23 10.98
C LEU A 181 25.01 5.65 11.66
N ARG A 182 24.13 6.33 10.92
CA ARG A 182 22.79 6.71 11.39
C ARG A 182 21.79 6.51 10.26
N LEU A 183 20.55 6.12 10.57
CA LEU A 183 19.47 6.06 9.58
C LEU A 183 18.99 7.46 9.18
N HIS A 184 18.65 7.62 7.90
CA HIS A 184 17.97 8.83 7.42
C HIS A 184 16.47 8.85 7.74
N PHE A 185 15.90 7.72 8.14
CA PHE A 185 14.49 7.60 8.51
C PHE A 185 14.20 8.33 9.83
N GLN A 186 13.05 8.99 9.88
CA GLN A 186 12.51 9.54 11.12
C GLN A 186 11.70 8.46 11.84
N ASP A 187 12.12 7.99 13.02
CA ASP A 187 11.39 6.95 13.78
C ASP A 187 11.04 5.68 12.95
N PRO A 188 12.03 4.94 12.42
CA PRO A 188 11.79 3.77 11.59
C PRO A 188 11.14 2.63 12.37
N ARG A 189 10.07 2.05 11.81
CA ARG A 189 9.37 0.88 12.35
C ARG A 189 9.50 -0.29 11.38
N LEU A 190 10.71 -0.82 11.31
CA LEU A 190 11.11 -1.86 10.35
C LEU A 190 11.25 -3.25 11.01
N GLU A 191 11.30 -3.31 12.34
CA GLU A 191 11.32 -4.56 13.10
C GLU A 191 9.90 -5.05 13.29
N VAL A 192 9.39 -5.76 12.28
CA VAL A 192 8.03 -6.29 12.27
C VAL A 192 8.00 -7.77 11.93
N THR A 193 7.04 -8.48 12.51
CA THR A 193 6.76 -9.86 12.12
C THR A 193 6.00 -9.87 10.80
N PRO A 194 6.10 -10.97 10.01
CA PRO A 194 5.40 -11.11 8.73
C PRO A 194 3.91 -11.42 8.92
N VAL A 195 3.23 -10.73 9.85
CA VAL A 195 1.79 -10.89 10.11
C VAL A 195 1.16 -9.54 10.43
N THR A 196 0.10 -9.21 9.70
CA THR A 196 -0.87 -8.17 10.05
C THR A 196 -1.92 -8.76 10.98
N ARG A 197 -2.21 -8.10 12.10
CA ARG A 197 -3.40 -8.42 12.91
C ARG A 197 -4.64 -7.95 12.17
N LEU A 198 -5.35 -8.91 11.56
CA LEU A 198 -6.58 -8.69 10.80
C LEU A 198 -7.77 -9.24 11.60
N GLU A 199 -8.68 -8.36 12.03
CA GLU A 199 -9.95 -8.74 12.69
C GLU A 199 -11.15 -8.67 11.73
N GLU A 200 -10.87 -8.45 10.44
CA GLU A 200 -11.81 -7.84 9.52
C GLU A 200 -12.19 -8.74 8.35
N TRP A 201 -13.45 -8.63 7.93
CA TRP A 201 -13.99 -9.41 6.82
C TRP A 201 -13.87 -8.63 5.52
N LEU A 202 -13.56 -9.36 4.44
CA LEU A 202 -13.57 -8.80 3.09
C LEU A 202 -14.97 -8.93 2.50
N VAL A 203 -15.50 -7.82 2.01
CA VAL A 203 -16.76 -7.76 1.26
C VAL A 203 -16.49 -7.44 -0.20
N THR A 204 -17.42 -7.81 -1.07
CA THR A 204 -17.34 -7.52 -2.51
C THR A 204 -18.33 -6.41 -2.84
N ILE A 205 -17.88 -5.36 -3.52
CA ILE A 205 -18.72 -4.23 -3.91
C ILE A 205 -18.56 -3.97 -5.43
N PRO A 206 -19.64 -3.60 -6.14
CA PRO A 206 -19.56 -3.22 -7.55
C PRO A 206 -18.71 -1.95 -7.77
N ALA A 207 -17.80 -1.97 -8.76
CA ALA A 207 -16.91 -0.86 -9.09
C ALA A 207 -17.60 0.36 -9.72
N LYS A 208 -18.87 0.22 -10.14
CA LYS A 208 -19.57 1.14 -11.04
C LYS A 208 -19.62 2.61 -10.54
N TYR A 209 -19.36 2.86 -9.26
CA TYR A 209 -19.34 4.21 -8.67
C TYR A 209 -18.22 4.44 -7.63
N SER A 210 -17.21 3.57 -7.60
CA SER A 210 -16.11 3.68 -6.64
C SER A 210 -14.99 4.58 -7.15
N VAL A 211 -14.69 5.67 -6.45
CA VAL A 211 -13.48 6.45 -6.72
C VAL A 211 -12.29 5.70 -6.12
N GLN A 212 -11.40 5.16 -6.95
CA GLN A 212 -10.21 4.44 -6.48
C GLN A 212 -9.00 5.38 -6.43
N ALA A 213 -8.22 5.29 -5.35
CA ALA A 213 -6.96 6.00 -5.24
C ALA A 213 -5.92 5.39 -6.21
N LYS A 214 -5.03 6.25 -6.72
CA LYS A 214 -3.97 5.82 -7.64
C LYS A 214 -2.93 4.99 -6.90
N LYS A 215 -2.51 3.86 -7.49
CA LYS A 215 -1.36 3.09 -7.03
C LYS A 215 -0.07 3.82 -7.36
N ASN A 216 0.81 3.94 -6.39
CA ASN A 216 2.18 4.41 -6.60
C ASN A 216 3.14 3.23 -6.80
N TYR A 217 2.78 2.05 -6.29
CA TYR A 217 3.59 0.85 -6.34
C TYR A 217 2.85 -0.31 -6.99
N SER A 218 3.59 -1.07 -7.80
CA SER A 218 3.11 -2.31 -8.41
C SER A 218 3.17 -3.47 -7.42
N THR A 219 2.31 -4.48 -7.63
CA THR A 219 2.31 -5.72 -6.85
C THR A 219 3.66 -6.44 -6.91
N ALA A 220 4.38 -6.35 -8.04
CA ALA A 220 5.71 -6.91 -8.21
C ALA A 220 6.76 -6.22 -7.34
N GLN A 221 6.70 -4.89 -7.22
CA GLN A 221 7.59 -4.13 -6.33
C GLN A 221 7.37 -4.51 -4.86
N ILE A 222 6.11 -4.53 -4.41
CA ILE A 222 5.78 -4.95 -3.05
C ILE A 222 6.25 -6.37 -2.80
N LYS A 223 5.91 -7.33 -3.67
CA LYS A 223 6.35 -8.73 -3.55
C LYS A 223 7.86 -8.85 -3.41
N LYS A 224 8.63 -8.13 -4.25
CA LYS A 224 10.10 -8.14 -4.19
C LYS A 224 10.58 -7.63 -2.84
N LEU A 225 10.04 -6.49 -2.38
CA LEU A 225 10.39 -5.93 -1.08
C LEU A 225 10.06 -6.90 0.06
N THR A 226 8.87 -7.50 0.07
CA THR A 226 8.43 -8.46 1.07
C THR A 226 9.42 -9.63 1.22
N HIS A 227 9.90 -10.20 0.11
CA HIS A 227 10.92 -11.26 0.15
C HIS A 227 12.28 -10.79 0.65
N ILE A 228 12.68 -9.55 0.34
CA ILE A 228 13.93 -8.97 0.83
C ILE A 228 13.85 -8.76 2.35
N VAL A 229 12.74 -8.21 2.83
CA VAL A 229 12.51 -7.88 4.25
C VAL A 229 12.45 -9.13 5.12
N PHE A 230 11.68 -10.15 4.71
CA PHE A 230 11.46 -11.35 5.54
C PHE A 230 12.41 -12.51 5.24
N GLY A 231 13.21 -12.39 4.18
CA GLY A 231 14.29 -13.33 3.89
C GLY A 231 13.82 -14.65 3.27
N ASN A 232 14.68 -15.67 3.38
CA ASN A 232 14.53 -16.92 2.65
C ASN A 232 13.47 -17.86 3.27
N ASP A 233 13.24 -17.75 4.58
CA ASP A 233 12.29 -18.58 5.32
C ASP A 233 10.86 -18.01 5.28
N PHE A 234 10.54 -17.31 4.20
CA PHE A 234 9.26 -16.64 3.99
C PHE A 234 8.72 -16.95 2.58
N ALA A 235 7.45 -17.33 2.52
CA ALA A 235 6.78 -17.66 1.27
C ALA A 235 5.39 -17.03 1.19
N ILE A 236 5.10 -16.40 0.05
CA ILE A 236 3.76 -15.89 -0.28
C ILE A 236 2.98 -17.00 -1.00
N ARG A 237 1.90 -17.49 -0.39
CA ARG A 237 1.03 -18.54 -0.97
C ARG A 237 0.04 -17.95 -1.96
N LYS A 238 -0.53 -16.79 -1.61
CA LYS A 238 -1.58 -16.14 -2.39
C LYS A 238 -1.45 -14.63 -2.27
N MET A 239 -1.81 -13.93 -3.34
CA MET A 239 -1.91 -12.48 -3.36
C MET A 239 -3.25 -12.08 -3.95
N LYS A 240 -3.90 -11.09 -3.35
CA LYS A 240 -5.11 -10.48 -3.85
C LYS A 240 -5.05 -8.99 -3.60
N GLU A 241 -5.54 -8.23 -4.55
CA GLU A 241 -5.79 -6.82 -4.32
C GLU A 241 -7.09 -6.65 -3.54
N VAL A 242 -7.05 -5.81 -2.51
CA VAL A 242 -8.19 -5.42 -1.68
C VAL A 242 -8.15 -3.92 -1.47
N PHE A 243 -9.29 -3.34 -1.12
CA PHE A 243 -9.39 -1.89 -0.99
C PHE A 243 -9.84 -1.46 0.40
N LEU A 244 -9.21 -0.43 0.94
CA LEU A 244 -9.66 0.25 2.15
C LEU A 244 -10.67 1.34 1.78
N PRO A 245 -11.90 1.32 2.33
CA PRO A 245 -12.83 2.42 2.20
C PRO A 245 -12.41 3.60 3.10
N VAL A 246 -12.31 4.79 2.51
CA VAL A 246 -11.91 6.03 3.18
C VAL A 246 -12.88 7.14 2.81
N TYR A 247 -13.45 7.80 3.81
CA TYR A 247 -14.25 9.00 3.59
C TYR A 247 -13.36 10.24 3.52
N SER A 248 -13.51 10.99 2.43
CA SER A 248 -13.01 12.34 2.28
C SER A 248 -14.10 13.31 2.75
N ILE A 249 -13.90 13.90 3.94
CA ILE A 249 -14.82 14.84 4.58
C ILE A 249 -14.25 16.24 4.37
N SER A 250 -15.00 17.08 3.66
CA SER A 250 -14.62 18.46 3.38
C SER A 250 -15.45 19.45 4.19
N ILE A 251 -14.82 20.52 4.64
CA ILE A 251 -15.42 21.56 5.49
C ILE A 251 -15.16 22.89 4.83
N GLN A 252 -16.20 23.70 4.67
CA GLN A 252 -16.07 25.07 4.22
C GLN A 252 -15.84 25.99 5.43
N ASN A 253 -14.75 26.74 5.37
CA ASN A 253 -14.39 27.77 6.34
C ASN A 253 -15.19 29.06 6.08
N PRO A 254 -15.29 29.98 7.07
CA PRO A 254 -16.01 31.24 6.90
C PRO A 254 -15.46 32.14 5.79
N ASP A 255 -14.17 32.02 5.48
CA ASP A 255 -13.49 32.74 4.40
C ASP A 255 -13.71 32.10 3.00
N GLY A 256 -14.52 31.04 2.92
CA GLY A 256 -14.79 30.28 1.70
C GLY A 256 -13.74 29.22 1.35
N SER A 257 -12.62 29.15 2.06
CA SER A 257 -11.63 28.09 1.85
C SER A 257 -12.16 26.73 2.32
N THR A 258 -11.60 25.64 1.78
CA THR A 258 -12.06 24.27 2.10
C THR A 258 -10.94 23.48 2.76
N LEU A 259 -11.25 22.84 3.89
CA LEU A 259 -10.39 21.86 4.54
C LEU A 259 -10.92 20.46 4.28
N THR A 260 -10.12 19.61 3.65
CA THR A 260 -10.46 18.20 3.43
C THR A 260 -9.65 17.30 4.35
N THR A 261 -10.33 16.36 5.00
CA THR A 261 -9.72 15.36 5.88
C THR A 261 -10.15 13.95 5.45
N HIS A 262 -9.26 12.99 5.60
CA HIS A 262 -9.51 11.60 5.20
C HIS A 262 -9.68 10.73 6.45
N TRP A 263 -10.66 9.84 6.40
CA TRP A 263 -11.09 9.03 7.54
C TRP A 263 -11.32 7.59 7.13
N ASN A 264 -10.68 6.67 7.82
CA ASN A 264 -10.81 5.25 7.57
C ASN A 264 -12.22 4.78 7.99
N ALA A 265 -13.00 4.28 7.03
CA ALA A 265 -14.37 3.84 7.28
C ALA A 265 -14.46 2.50 8.07
N LEU A 266 -13.33 1.83 8.27
CA LEU A 266 -13.22 0.61 9.07
C LEU A 266 -13.25 0.89 10.58
N ASN A 267 -12.54 1.93 11.04
CA ASN A 267 -12.32 2.18 12.46
C ASN A 267 -12.60 3.63 12.89
N GLY A 268 -13.05 4.48 11.96
CA GLY A 268 -13.40 5.87 12.23
C GLY A 268 -12.22 6.76 12.62
N LYS A 269 -10.97 6.32 12.40
CA LYS A 269 -9.75 7.09 12.68
C LYS A 269 -9.30 7.88 11.46
N ARG A 270 -8.53 8.94 11.71
CA ARG A 270 -7.93 9.75 10.64
C ARG A 270 -7.02 8.87 9.79
N PHE A 271 -7.22 8.94 8.48
CA PHE A 271 -6.38 8.30 7.48
C PHE A 271 -5.37 9.34 6.98
N GLU A 272 -4.09 9.09 7.23
CA GLU A 272 -3.02 9.92 6.69
C GLU A 272 -2.59 9.33 5.35
N ASP A 273 -3.00 10.00 4.29
CA ASP A 273 -2.57 9.70 2.92
C ASP A 273 -1.27 10.45 2.65
N SER A 274 -0.19 9.73 2.35
CA SER A 274 1.09 10.32 1.96
C SER A 274 1.00 11.06 0.61
N ALA A 275 -0.06 10.84 -0.19
CA ALA A 275 -0.26 11.54 -1.45
C ALA A 275 -0.82 12.98 -1.31
N SER A 276 -1.11 13.44 -0.09
CA SER A 276 -1.66 14.78 0.19
C SER A 276 -0.67 15.76 0.85
N GLN A 277 0.62 15.42 0.92
CA GLN A 277 1.70 16.32 1.36
C GLN A 277 2.55 16.80 0.19
#